data_AF-A0A944C8U0-F1
#
_entry.id   AF-A0A944C8U0-F1
#
_cell.length_a   1.000
_cell.length_b   1.000
_cell.length_c   1.000
_cell.angle_alpha   90.00
_cell.angle_beta   90.00
_cell.angle_gamma   90.00
#
_symmetry.space_group_name_H-M   'P 1'
#
loop_
_entity.id
_entity.type
_entity.pdbx_description
1 polymer ?
#
loop_
_entity_poly.entity_id
_entity_poly.type
_entity_poly.pdbx_seq_one_letter_code
_entity_poly.pdbx_strand_id
1 'polypeptide(L)' 'THGTGCTFSSAIACNLALTDDKVQAVTNAKRYLAGAIEAKLDLGHGSGPLYHNYRLSGKEL' A
#
# COMPACT_ATOMS: atom_id res chain seq x y z
N THR A 1 3.11 3.35 -12.02
CA THR A 1 1.96 3.71 -11.18
C THR A 1 2.35 4.94 -10.38
N HIS A 2 1.47 5.94 -10.28
CA HIS A 2 1.73 7.17 -9.50
C HIS A 2 1.55 6.88 -7.99
N GLY A 3 2.37 7.50 -7.14
CA GLY A 3 2.24 7.41 -5.68
C GLY A 3 2.95 6.22 -4.99
N THR A 4 3.57 5.29 -5.73
CA THR A 4 4.22 4.10 -5.13
C THR A 4 5.26 4.42 -4.07
N GLY A 5 6.15 5.37 -4.32
CA GLY A 5 7.21 5.77 -3.39
C GLY A 5 6.63 6.35 -2.09
N CYS A 6 5.72 7.33 -2.21
CA CYS A 6 5.08 7.95 -1.05
C CYS A 6 4.31 6.93 -0.22
N THR A 7 3.49 6.08 -0.86
CA THR A 7 2.73 5.02 -0.18
C THR A 7 3.67 4.03 0.52
N PHE A 8 4.77 3.64 -0.11
CA PHE A 8 5.73 2.71 0.49
C PHE A 8 6.43 3.31 1.70
N SER A 9 6.93 4.54 1.59
CA SER A 9 7.60 5.25 2.69
C SER A 9 6.66 5.46 3.88
N SER A 10 5.40 5.87 3.65
CA SER A 10 4.40 6.00 4.71
C SER A 10 4.08 4.66 5.36
N ALA A 11 3.94 3.58 4.57
CA ALA A 11 3.68 2.24 5.11
C ALA A 11 4.84 1.71 5.97
N ILE A 12 6.10 1.98 5.60
CA ILE A 12 7.27 1.63 6.42
C ILE A 12 7.23 2.39 7.75
N ALA A 13 7.01 3.70 7.72
CA ALA A 13 6.99 4.53 8.94
C ALA A 13 5.92 4.05 9.93
N CYS A 14 4.69 3.79 9.45
CA CYS A 14 3.61 3.28 10.30
C CYS A 14 3.92 1.88 10.86
N ASN A 15 4.45 0.96 10.04
CA ASN A 15 4.76 -0.38 10.53
C ASN A 15 5.94 -0.37 11.50
N LEU A 16 6.94 0.49 11.30
CA LEU A 16 8.05 0.63 12.24
C LEU A 16 7.55 1.09 13.61
N ALA A 17 6.61 2.05 13.64
CA ALA A 17 5.98 2.48 14.89
C ALA A 17 5.18 1.38 15.59
N LEU A 18 4.65 0.40 14.85
CA LEU A 18 3.86 -0.70 15.39
C LEU A 18 4.71 -1.89 15.85
N THR A 19 5.79 -2.21 15.12
CA THR A 19 6.56 -3.44 15.33
C THR A 19 7.90 -3.21 16.03
N ASP A 20 8.43 -1.98 15.99
CA ASP A 20 9.81 -1.63 16.39
C ASP A 20 10.91 -2.50 15.74
N ASP A 21 10.57 -3.16 14.62
CA ASP A 21 11.47 -4.03 13.85
C ASP A 21 11.52 -3.57 12.40
N LYS A 22 12.72 -3.22 11.94
CA LYS A 22 12.96 -2.69 10.59
C LYS A 22 12.64 -3.70 9.49
N VAL A 23 12.99 -4.96 9.68
CA VAL A 23 12.80 -6.01 8.67
C VAL A 23 11.32 -6.34 8.54
N GLN A 24 10.63 -6.48 9.67
CA GLN A 24 9.19 -6.72 9.71
C GLN A 24 8.42 -5.52 9.15
N ALA A 25 8.84 -4.29 9.47
CA ALA A 25 8.20 -3.09 8.95
C ALA A 25 8.26 -2.99 7.42
N VAL A 26 9.44 -3.22 6.84
CA VAL A 26 9.61 -3.23 5.38
C VAL A 26 8.84 -4.39 4.74
N THR A 27 8.82 -5.56 5.37
CA THR A 27 8.07 -6.74 4.89
C THR A 27 6.57 -6.46 4.82
N ASN A 28 6.01 -5.89 5.89
CA ASN A 28 4.59 -5.52 5.94
C ASN A 28 4.25 -4.43 4.93
N ALA A 29 5.10 -3.41 4.80
CA ALA A 29 4.92 -2.33 3.84
C ALA A 29 4.91 -2.85 2.38
N LYS A 30 5.78 -3.80 2.04
CA LYS A 30 5.79 -4.45 0.71
C LYS A 30 4.49 -5.19 0.44
N ARG A 31 4.00 -5.97 1.42
CA ARG A 31 2.72 -6.70 1.31
C ARG A 31 1.53 -5.75 1.12
N TYR A 32 1.52 -4.62 1.84
CA TYR A 32 0.50 -3.60 1.70
C TYR A 32 0.52 -2.94 0.31
N LEU A 33 1.70 -2.54 -0.16
CA LEU A 33 1.84 -1.92 -1.49
C LEU A 33 1.42 -2.88 -2.61
N ALA A 34 1.79 -4.15 -2.53
CA ALA A 34 1.39 -5.16 -3.50
C ALA A 34 -0.14 -5.28 -3.59
N GLY A 35 -0.83 -5.39 -2.45
CA GLY A 35 -2.30 -5.44 -2.44
C GLY A 35 -2.95 -4.15 -2.94
N ALA A 36 -2.38 -2.98 -2.64
CA ALA A 36 -2.88 -1.69 -3.14
C ALA A 36 -2.71 -1.54 -4.67
N ILE A 37 -1.67 -2.15 -5.25
CA ILE A 37 -1.46 -2.24 -6.71
C ILE A 37 -2.47 -3.22 -7.32
N GLU A 38 -2.64 -4.39 -6.71
CA GLU A 38 -3.50 -5.47 -7.20
C GLU A 38 -4.99 -5.08 -7.17
N ALA A 39 -5.42 -4.36 -6.14
CA ALA A 39 -6.79 -3.90 -6.00
C ALA A 39 -7.23 -2.91 -7.10
N LYS A 40 -6.30 -2.44 -7.94
CA LYS A 40 -6.49 -1.65 -9.17
C LYS A 40 -7.70 -0.71 -9.10
N LEU A 41 -7.44 0.51 -8.62
CA LEU A 41 -8.45 1.57 -8.69
C LEU A 41 -8.54 2.08 -10.13
N ASP A 42 -9.58 1.64 -10.85
CA ASP A 42 -9.85 2.03 -12.24
C ASP A 42 -10.45 3.44 -12.27
N LEU A 43 -9.59 4.45 -12.06
CA LEU A 43 -9.94 5.86 -12.10
C LEU A 43 -9.08 6.59 -13.14
N GLY A 44 -9.75 7.22 -14.10
CA GLY A 44 -9.14 8.00 -15.18
C GLY A 44 -8.71 7.15 -16.38
N HIS A 45 -8.04 7.77 -17.35
CA HIS A 45 -7.63 7.14 -18.62
C HIS A 45 -6.12 6.79 -18.69
N GLY A 46 -5.44 6.73 -17.55
CA GLY A 46 -3.98 6.56 -17.46
C GLY A 46 -3.54 5.43 -16.51
N SER A 47 -2.29 5.49 -16.02
CA SER A 47 -1.83 4.61 -14.92
C SER A 47 -2.50 5.06 -13.62
N GLY A 48 -3.71 4.55 -13.36
CA GLY A 48 -4.57 4.93 -12.23
C GLY A 48 -3.86 4.97 -10.86
N PRO A 49 -4.41 5.72 -9.90
CA PRO A 49 -3.85 5.85 -8.56
C PRO A 49 -3.88 4.52 -7.78
N LEU A 50 -3.02 4.39 -6.77
CA LEU A 50 -3.07 3.27 -5.85
C LEU A 50 -4.35 3.28 -5.01
N TYR A 51 -4.92 2.11 -4.74
CA TYR A 51 -6.05 2.00 -3.83
C TYR A 51 -5.57 1.84 -2.39
N HIS A 52 -5.48 2.95 -1.65
CA HIS A 52 -4.86 2.97 -0.32
C HIS A 52 -5.73 2.23 0.73
N ASN A 53 -7.05 2.42 0.67
CA ASN A 53 -8.01 1.84 1.59
C ASN A 53 -8.56 0.48 1.13
N TYR A 54 -7.84 -0.26 0.27
CA TYR A 54 -8.30 -1.54 -0.28
C TYR A 54 -8.66 -2.59 0.79
N ARG A 55 -8.01 -2.54 1.96
CA ARG A 55 -8.32 -3.44 3.09
C ARG A 55 -9.57 -3.04 3.88
N LEU A 56 -10.09 -1.83 3.66
CA LEU A 56 -11.27 -1.30 4.35
C LEU A 56 -12.51 -1.33 3.45
N SER A 57 -12.34 -1.55 2.14
CA SER A 57 -13.40 -1.39 1.15
C SER A 57 -14.39 -2.55 1.05
N GLY A 58 -14.30 -3.58 1.91
CA GLY A 58 -15.23 -4.70 1.94
C GLY A 58 -15.23 -5.60 0.69
N LYS A 59 -14.46 -5.26 -0.35
CA LYS A 59 -14.16 -6.16 -1.46
C LYS A 59 -13.16 -7.20 -0.96
N GLU A 60 -13.59 -8.45 -0.80
CA GLU A 60 -12.68 -9.59 -0.74
C GLU A 60 -11.80 -9.54 -2.01
N LEU A 61 -10.49 -9.53 -1.80
CA LEU A 61 -9.48 -9.69 -2.85
C LEU A 61 -9.23 -11.18 -3.08
#